data_AF-A0A183MQR5-F1
#
_entry.id   AF-A0A183MQR5-F1
#
_cell.length_a   1.000
_cell.length_b   1.000
_cell.length_c   1.000
_cell.angle_alpha   90.00
_cell.angle_beta   90.00
_cell.angle_gamma   90.00
#
_symmetry.space_group_name_H-M   'P 1'
#
loop_
_entity.id
_entity.type
_entity.pdbx_description
1 polymer ?
#
loop_
_entity_poly.entity_id
_entity_poly.type
_entity_poly.pdbx_seq_one_letter_code
_entity_poly.pdbx_strand_id
1 'polypeptide(L)'
;MKTSTYEGKHWIQWTSRMQLDDLDFADDLALLSHTQQQIQQKTTSVAAASTAVSLNINEGTSKIPNTTQHNTTCTNRMTLDGESLEDVNTFTYLASIIDEHGGSDADVKARIVRARAAYPQLKNTWDSKQLSTNTTVRIFNTNVKTFLLYVVETWRIRKPSSRRYKCL
;
A
#
# COMPACT_ATOMS: atom_id res chain seq x y z
N MET A 1 -19.26 7.20 -21.58
CA MET A 1 -18.16 6.29 -21.94
C MET A 1 -17.01 7.16 -22.44
N LYS A 2 -16.06 7.49 -21.56
CA LYS A 2 -14.87 8.28 -21.92
C LYS A 2 -13.71 7.32 -22.14
N THR A 3 -13.17 7.35 -23.34
CA THR A 3 -11.89 6.77 -23.74
C THR A 3 -10.76 7.44 -22.96
N SER A 4 -10.12 6.70 -22.04
CA SER A 4 -8.86 7.12 -21.44
C SER A 4 -7.75 6.79 -22.43
N THR A 5 -7.17 7.85 -22.98
CA THR A 5 -6.12 7.89 -23.98
C THR A 5 -4.79 7.40 -23.40
N TYR A 6 -4.27 6.35 -24.03
CA TYR A 6 -2.97 5.69 -23.78
C TYR A 6 -1.77 6.53 -24.29
N GLU A 7 -1.82 7.87 -24.21
CA GLU A 7 -0.79 8.74 -24.84
C GLU A 7 -0.26 9.88 -23.97
N GLY A 8 -0.54 9.88 -22.67
CA GLY A 8 0.16 10.75 -21.72
C GLY A 8 0.91 9.93 -20.69
N LYS A 9 2.17 10.27 -20.41
CA LYS A 9 2.90 9.75 -19.25
C LYS A 9 2.26 10.31 -17.97
N HIS A 10 1.21 9.66 -17.49
CA HIS A 10 0.53 10.02 -16.24
C HIS A 10 1.14 9.32 -15.02
N TRP A 11 2.29 8.65 -15.16
CA TRP A 11 3.00 8.01 -14.06
C TRP A 11 4.17 8.86 -13.58
N ILE A 12 4.40 8.86 -12.27
CA ILE A 12 5.64 9.36 -11.67
C ILE A 12 6.77 8.44 -12.16
N GLN A 13 7.62 8.96 -13.04
CA GLN A 13 8.74 8.22 -13.60
C GLN A 13 9.93 8.33 -12.63
N TRP A 14 10.07 7.35 -11.74
CA TRP A 14 11.25 7.23 -10.87
C TRP A 14 12.51 7.03 -11.72
N THR A 15 13.39 8.03 -11.73
CA THR A 15 14.75 7.89 -12.27
C THR A 15 15.68 7.41 -11.15
N SER A 16 16.78 6.72 -11.46
CA SER A 16 17.71 6.20 -10.45
C SER A 16 18.39 7.26 -9.59
N ARG A 17 18.16 8.55 -9.88
CA ARG A 17 18.66 9.72 -9.13
C ARG A 17 17.60 10.41 -8.28
N MET A 18 16.33 9.99 -8.37
CA MET A 18 15.27 10.54 -7.54
C MET A 18 15.23 9.77 -6.21
N GLN A 19 15.28 10.53 -5.12
CA GLN A 19 15.19 10.01 -3.76
C GLN A 19 13.78 10.31 -3.24
N LEU A 20 13.10 9.28 -2.73
CA LEU A 20 11.84 9.41 -2.01
C LEU A 20 12.15 9.18 -0.53
N ASP A 21 11.95 10.19 0.29
CA ASP A 21 12.39 10.17 1.69
C ASP A 21 11.27 9.80 2.67
N ASP A 22 10.02 10.11 2.32
CA ASP A 22 8.83 9.90 3.12
C ASP A 22 7.54 9.90 2.28
N LEU A 23 6.49 9.31 2.86
CA LEU A 23 5.11 9.35 2.40
C LEU A 23 4.23 9.64 3.62
N ASP A 24 3.44 10.71 3.56
CA ASP A 24 2.55 11.13 4.62
C ASP A 24 1.08 11.13 4.15
N PHE A 25 0.19 10.63 5.00
CA PHE A 25 -1.25 10.73 4.78
C PHE A 25 -2.00 10.82 6.11
N ALA A 26 -2.66 11.96 6.34
CA ALA A 26 -3.32 12.27 7.61
C ALA A 26 -2.36 12.11 8.80
N ASP A 27 -2.61 11.15 9.69
CA ASP A 27 -1.80 10.80 10.84
C ASP A 27 -0.77 9.68 10.58
N ASP A 28 -0.79 9.06 9.40
CA ASP A 28 0.16 8.02 9.00
C ASP A 28 1.40 8.62 8.32
N LEU A 29 2.60 8.26 8.80
CA LEU A 29 3.88 8.61 8.19
C LEU A 29 4.69 7.34 7.87
N ALA A 30 5.13 7.21 6.63
CA ALA A 30 5.99 6.13 6.16
C ALA A 30 7.34 6.68 5.70
N LEU A 31 8.40 6.41 6.48
CA LEU A 31 9.77 6.83 6.17
C LEU A 31 10.46 5.80 5.26
N LEU A 32 11.18 6.29 4.24
CA LEU A 32 11.90 5.44 3.28
C LEU A 32 13.40 5.74 3.35
N SER A 33 14.23 4.71 3.37
CA SER A 33 15.70 4.84 3.40
C SER A 33 16.37 3.57 2.89
N HIS A 34 17.62 3.71 2.45
CA HIS A 34 18.41 2.58 1.95
C HIS A 34 19.25 1.91 3.04
N THR A 35 19.48 2.58 4.17
CA THR A 35 20.29 2.04 5.27
C THR A 35 19.54 2.13 6.60
N GLN A 36 19.85 1.17 7.47
CA GLN A 36 19.29 1.12 8.82
C GLN A 36 19.67 2.35 9.67
N GLN A 37 20.86 2.89 9.46
CA GLN A 37 21.32 4.09 10.16
C GLN A 37 20.51 5.32 9.75
N GLN A 38 20.18 5.45 8.46
CA GLN A 38 19.36 6.56 7.95
C GLN A 38 17.94 6.51 8.50
N ILE A 39 17.31 5.33 8.51
CA ILE A 39 15.95 5.19 9.04
C ILE A 39 15.92 5.45 10.55
N GLN A 40 16.94 5.06 11.31
CA GLN A 40 17.05 5.39 12.74
C GLN A 40 17.17 6.90 12.96
N GLN A 41 18.04 7.59 12.19
CA GLN A 41 18.19 9.04 12.27
C GLN A 41 16.89 9.78 11.94
N LYS A 42 16.20 9.36 10.87
CA LYS A 42 14.89 9.93 10.50
C LYS A 42 13.85 9.70 11.59
N THR A 43 13.77 8.50 12.15
CA THR A 43 12.83 8.15 13.22
C THR A 43 13.06 9.01 14.47
N THR A 44 14.31 9.16 14.91
CA THR A 44 14.67 10.04 16.05
C THR A 44 14.35 11.50 15.77
N SER A 45 14.59 11.98 14.54
CA SER A 45 14.25 13.35 14.14
C SER A 45 12.75 13.61 14.16
N VAL A 46 11.94 12.65 13.69
CA VAL A 46 10.48 12.74 13.73
C VAL A 46 9.98 12.74 15.17
N ALA A 47 10.50 11.86 16.03
CA ALA A 47 10.14 11.83 17.46
C ALA A 47 10.40 13.16 18.17
N ALA A 48 11.56 13.77 17.92
CA ALA A 48 11.90 15.08 18.47
C ALA A 48 10.95 16.18 17.95
N ALA A 49 10.65 16.19 16.65
CA ALA A 49 9.74 17.15 16.05
C ALA A 49 8.30 16.98 16.58
N SER A 50 7.80 15.74 16.68
CA SER A 50 6.48 15.42 17.24
C SER A 50 6.37 15.90 18.69
N THR A 51 7.39 15.63 19.51
CA THR A 51 7.43 16.10 20.91
C THR A 51 7.35 17.63 20.99
N ALA A 52 8.06 18.34 20.11
CA ALA A 52 8.06 19.81 20.08
C ALA A 52 6.66 20.40 19.78
N VAL A 53 5.81 19.67 19.06
CA VAL A 53 4.43 20.06 18.77
C VAL A 53 3.39 19.34 19.65
N SER A 54 3.83 18.67 20.73
CA SER A 54 2.97 17.89 21.63
C SER A 54 2.18 16.77 20.95
N LEU A 55 2.73 16.19 19.88
CA LEU A 55 2.22 14.98 19.24
C LEU A 55 2.97 13.76 19.77
N ASN A 56 2.25 12.67 19.99
CA ASN A 56 2.83 11.39 20.43
C ASN A 56 2.91 10.43 19.23
N ILE A 57 4.05 9.77 19.07
CA ILE A 57 4.18 8.66 18.12
C ILE A 57 3.56 7.43 18.76
N ASN A 58 2.68 6.75 18.03
CA ASN A 58 2.09 5.50 18.51
C ASN A 58 3.05 4.32 18.25
N GLU A 59 3.84 4.00 19.26
CA GLU A 59 4.85 2.93 19.26
C GLU A 59 4.26 1.55 18.88
N GLY A 60 3.03 1.24 19.29
CA GLY A 60 2.36 -0.03 18.96
C GLY A 60 1.95 -0.18 17.50
N THR A 61 1.93 0.92 16.74
CA THR A 61 1.63 0.92 15.29
C THR A 61 2.85 1.18 14.42
N SER A 62 3.94 1.65 15.00
CA SER A 62 5.20 1.86 14.30
C SER A 62 5.84 0.53 13.93
N LYS A 63 5.91 0.25 12.64
CA LYS A 63 6.43 -1.00 12.09
C LYS A 63 7.53 -0.73 11.08
N ILE A 64 8.50 -1.64 11.05
CA ILE A 64 9.60 -1.56 10.10
C ILE A 64 9.49 -2.74 9.15
N PRO A 65 9.08 -2.50 7.88
CA PRO A 65 9.13 -3.54 6.87
C PRO A 65 10.56 -3.70 6.35
N ASN A 66 11.16 -4.87 6.62
CA ASN A 66 12.49 -5.20 6.11
C ASN A 66 12.44 -5.42 4.59
N THR A 67 12.95 -4.46 3.82
CA THR A 67 13.00 -4.53 2.35
C THR A 67 14.42 -4.83 1.83
N THR A 68 15.36 -5.23 2.68
CA THR A 68 16.75 -5.49 2.24
C THR A 68 17.44 -6.56 3.08
N GLN A 69 17.05 -7.83 2.90
CA GLN A 69 17.99 -8.94 3.15
C GLN A 69 18.88 -9.15 1.93
N HIS A 70 19.94 -8.35 1.83
CA HIS A 70 21.18 -8.81 1.22
C HIS A 70 22.27 -8.80 2.29
N ASN A 71 22.38 -9.96 2.95
CA ASN A 71 23.61 -10.48 3.53
C ASN A 71 24.35 -9.56 4.51
N THR A 72 23.74 -9.28 5.66
CA THR A 72 24.52 -9.15 6.90
C THR A 72 23.59 -9.42 8.07
N THR A 73 24.00 -10.32 8.96
CA THR A 73 23.38 -10.51 10.27
C THR A 73 23.47 -9.18 11.02
N CYS A 74 22.48 -8.30 10.87
CA CYS A 74 22.49 -7.01 11.55
C CYS A 74 21.63 -7.14 12.82
N THR A 75 22.31 -7.49 13.91
CA THR A 75 21.75 -7.76 15.24
C THR A 75 21.26 -6.51 15.99
N ASN A 76 21.26 -5.34 15.34
CA ASN A 76 20.86 -4.10 15.98
C ASN A 76 19.35 -3.92 15.81
N ARG A 77 18.57 -4.23 16.84
CA ARG A 77 17.13 -3.87 16.87
C ARG A 77 17.04 -2.34 16.85
N MET A 78 16.19 -1.79 15.98
CA MET A 78 15.89 -0.36 16.02
C MET A 78 15.08 -0.04 17.26
N THR A 79 15.41 1.09 17.90
CA THR A 79 14.75 1.52 19.14
C THR A 79 14.18 2.92 18.97
N LEU A 80 12.94 3.11 19.41
CA LEU A 80 12.30 4.41 19.59
C LEU A 80 12.06 4.57 21.10
N ASP A 81 12.60 5.64 21.70
CA ASP A 81 12.50 5.93 23.14
C ASP A 81 12.85 4.75 24.09
N GLY A 82 13.72 3.84 23.63
CA GLY A 82 14.17 2.66 24.37
C GLY A 82 13.37 1.39 24.09
N GLU A 83 12.23 1.49 23.40
CA GLU A 83 11.44 0.34 22.96
C GLU A 83 11.87 -0.13 21.56
N SER A 84 11.94 -1.44 21.38
CA SER A 84 12.30 -2.01 20.08
C SER A 84 11.11 -2.07 19.13
N LEU A 85 11.28 -1.55 17.91
CA LEU A 85 10.24 -1.59 16.88
C LEU A 85 10.04 -3.00 16.31
N GLU A 86 8.79 -3.34 15.97
CA GLU A 86 8.43 -4.65 15.40
C GLU A 86 8.98 -4.78 13.96
N ASP A 87 9.70 -5.87 13.70
CA ASP A 87 10.15 -6.26 12.35
C ASP A 87 9.05 -7.09 11.69
N VAL A 88 8.53 -6.60 10.55
CA VAL A 88 7.41 -7.24 9.84
C VAL A 88 7.74 -7.52 8.38
N ASN A 89 7.47 -8.74 7.91
CA ASN A 89 7.66 -9.09 6.49
C ASN A 89 6.62 -8.45 5.56
N THR A 90 5.48 -8.01 6.11
CA THR A 90 4.41 -7.35 5.37
C THR A 90 3.89 -6.16 6.16
N PHE A 91 3.70 -5.04 5.47
CA PHE A 91 3.13 -3.83 6.02
C PHE A 91 1.96 -3.37 5.16
N THR A 92 0.93 -2.80 5.78
CA THR A 92 -0.22 -2.26 5.06
C THR A 92 -0.21 -0.74 5.19
N TYR A 93 0.01 -0.05 4.07
CA TYR A 93 -0.06 1.41 3.99
C TYR A 93 -1.20 1.81 3.06
N LEU A 94 -2.15 2.64 3.51
CA LEU A 94 -3.31 3.07 2.72
C LEU A 94 -4.05 1.90 2.04
N ALA A 95 -4.27 0.84 2.82
CA ALA A 95 -4.88 -0.42 2.37
C ALA A 95 -4.12 -1.17 1.25
N SER A 96 -2.87 -0.78 0.97
CA SER A 96 -1.97 -1.46 0.03
C SER A 96 -0.95 -2.30 0.80
N ILE A 97 -0.82 -3.57 0.41
CA ILE A 97 0.14 -4.48 1.02
C ILE A 97 1.51 -4.28 0.38
N ILE A 98 2.49 -3.90 1.19
CA ILE A 98 3.89 -3.80 0.84
C ILE A 98 4.60 -5.01 1.46
N ASP A 99 5.13 -5.89 0.61
CA ASP A 99 5.92 -7.04 1.02
C ASP A 99 7.43 -6.79 0.86
N GLU A 100 8.25 -7.64 1.47
CA GLU A 100 9.71 -7.63 1.37
C GLU A 100 10.23 -7.67 -0.09
N HIS A 101 9.41 -8.16 -1.03
CA HIS A 101 9.76 -8.24 -2.45
C HIS A 101 9.39 -6.98 -3.24
N GLY A 102 8.78 -5.98 -2.60
CA GLY A 102 8.35 -4.72 -3.20
C GLY A 102 7.42 -4.90 -4.40
N GLY A 103 6.71 -6.03 -4.46
CA GLY A 103 5.79 -6.38 -5.54
C GLY A 103 4.33 -6.09 -5.20
N SER A 104 3.48 -5.96 -6.22
CA SER A 104 2.02 -5.81 -6.02
C SER A 104 1.29 -7.16 -5.87
N ASP A 105 1.99 -8.30 -5.95
CA ASP A 105 1.37 -9.62 -6.04
C ASP A 105 0.59 -9.99 -4.75
N ALA A 106 1.12 -9.65 -3.57
CA ALA A 106 0.43 -9.85 -2.30
C ALA A 106 -0.83 -8.97 -2.20
N ASP A 107 -0.72 -7.69 -2.57
CA ASP A 107 -1.83 -6.73 -2.58
C ASP A 107 -2.95 -7.16 -3.52
N VAL A 108 -2.61 -7.58 -4.75
CA VAL A 108 -3.57 -8.10 -5.74
C VAL A 108 -4.33 -9.29 -5.17
N LYS A 109 -3.62 -10.27 -4.58
CA LYS A 109 -4.26 -11.46 -4.02
C LYS A 109 -5.26 -11.09 -2.93
N ALA A 110 -4.86 -10.23 -2.00
CA ALA A 110 -5.74 -9.78 -0.92
C ALA A 110 -6.98 -9.06 -1.45
N ARG A 111 -6.84 -8.24 -2.49
CA ARG A 111 -7.95 -7.52 -3.12
C ARG A 111 -8.91 -8.42 -3.86
N ILE A 112 -8.41 -9.45 -4.56
CA ILE A 112 -9.26 -10.48 -5.17
C ILE A 112 -10.09 -11.18 -4.09
N VAL A 113 -9.48 -11.53 -2.95
CA VAL A 113 -10.20 -12.14 -1.83
C VAL A 113 -11.29 -11.20 -1.30
N ARG A 114 -10.98 -9.91 -1.08
CA ARG A 114 -11.98 -8.91 -0.64
C ARG A 114 -13.12 -8.75 -1.63
N ALA A 115 -12.83 -8.65 -2.92
CA ALA A 115 -13.86 -8.53 -3.97
C ALA A 115 -14.76 -9.77 -4.02
N ARG A 116 -14.18 -10.98 -3.89
CA ARG A 116 -14.93 -12.24 -3.80
C ARG A 116 -15.80 -12.30 -2.56
N ALA A 117 -15.34 -11.75 -1.44
CA ALA A 117 -16.12 -11.68 -0.20
C ALA A 117 -17.22 -10.62 -0.23
N ALA A 118 -17.03 -9.51 -0.95
CA ALA A 118 -18.01 -8.43 -1.08
C ALA A 118 -19.18 -8.81 -2.01
N TYR A 119 -18.91 -9.58 -3.06
CA TYR A 119 -19.95 -9.99 -4.02
C TYR A 119 -21.17 -10.67 -3.36
N PRO A 120 -21.04 -11.72 -2.53
CA PRO A 120 -22.19 -12.37 -1.90
C PRO A 120 -22.91 -11.49 -0.88
N GLN A 121 -22.26 -10.46 -0.31
CA GLN A 121 -22.93 -9.54 0.62
C GLN A 121 -24.02 -8.71 -0.07
N LEU A 122 -23.94 -8.55 -1.39
CA LEU A 122 -24.92 -7.85 -2.21
C LEU A 122 -25.98 -8.80 -2.81
N LYS A 123 -26.16 -10.00 -2.25
CA LYS A 123 -27.10 -11.02 -2.74
C LYS A 123 -28.51 -10.46 -2.99
N ASN A 124 -29.05 -9.69 -2.04
CA ASN A 124 -30.39 -9.10 -2.16
C ASN A 124 -30.50 -8.13 -3.36
N THR A 125 -29.40 -7.49 -3.75
CA THR A 125 -29.34 -6.66 -4.96
C THR A 125 -29.35 -7.52 -6.21
N TRP A 126 -28.58 -8.61 -6.23
CA TRP A 126 -28.52 -9.53 -7.38
C TRP A 126 -29.83 -10.24 -7.64
N ASP A 127 -30.56 -10.59 -6.57
CA ASP A 127 -31.84 -11.30 -6.64
C ASP A 127 -33.03 -10.37 -6.90
N SER A 128 -32.83 -9.04 -6.88
CA SER A 128 -33.92 -8.06 -7.01
C SER A 128 -34.43 -7.96 -8.45
N LYS A 129 -35.71 -8.24 -8.63
CA LYS A 129 -36.44 -8.04 -9.91
C LYS A 129 -36.81 -6.58 -10.18
N GLN A 130 -36.69 -5.70 -9.19
CA GLN A 130 -37.04 -4.28 -9.32
C GLN A 130 -35.89 -3.45 -9.91
N LEU A 131 -34.66 -3.95 -9.87
CA LEU A 131 -33.49 -3.24 -10.35
C LEU A 131 -33.29 -3.50 -11.85
N SER A 132 -33.06 -2.43 -12.60
CA SER A 132 -32.63 -2.56 -13.99
C SER A 132 -31.22 -3.14 -14.06
N THR A 133 -30.91 -3.86 -15.14
CA THR A 133 -29.56 -4.38 -15.40
C THR A 133 -28.49 -3.28 -15.34
N ASN A 134 -28.81 -2.07 -15.80
CA ASN A 134 -27.88 -0.93 -15.76
C ASN A 134 -27.57 -0.51 -14.32
N THR A 135 -28.59 -0.44 -13.45
CA THR A 135 -28.42 -0.14 -12.04
C THR A 135 -27.58 -1.21 -11.33
N THR A 136 -27.84 -2.49 -11.61
CA THR A 136 -27.07 -3.61 -11.05
C THR A 136 -25.59 -3.56 -11.45
N VAL A 137 -25.31 -3.25 -12.73
CA VAL A 137 -23.93 -3.06 -13.23
C VAL A 137 -23.25 -1.86 -12.56
N ARG A 138 -23.97 -0.75 -12.32
CA ARG A 138 -23.42 0.39 -11.57
C ARG A 138 -23.08 0.00 -10.13
N ILE A 139 -23.95 -0.73 -9.44
CA ILE A 139 -23.69 -1.19 -8.07
C ILE A 139 -22.47 -2.09 -8.01
N PHE A 140 -22.32 -3.02 -8.96
CA PHE A 140 -21.11 -3.84 -9.08
C PHE A 140 -19.85 -2.99 -9.28
N ASN A 141 -19.89 -2.02 -10.20
CA ASN A 141 -18.74 -1.16 -10.49
C ASN A 141 -18.35 -0.28 -9.29
N THR A 142 -19.32 0.19 -8.50
CA THR A 142 -19.03 1.05 -7.35
C THR A 142 -18.63 0.27 -6.09
N ASN A 143 -19.15 -0.94 -5.88
CA ASN A 143 -18.98 -1.64 -4.61
C ASN A 143 -18.04 -2.85 -4.69
N VAL A 144 -17.92 -3.51 -5.85
CA VAL A 144 -17.08 -4.71 -6.00
C VAL A 144 -15.81 -4.38 -6.77
N LYS A 145 -15.94 -3.65 -7.89
CA LYS A 145 -14.80 -3.29 -8.74
C LYS A 145 -13.86 -2.30 -8.05
N THR A 146 -14.36 -1.48 -7.12
CA THR A 146 -13.52 -0.59 -6.30
C THR A 146 -12.53 -1.36 -5.44
N PHE A 147 -12.91 -2.49 -4.84
CA PHE A 147 -11.95 -3.33 -4.09
C PHE A 147 -10.80 -3.85 -4.98
N LEU A 148 -11.08 -4.12 -6.25
CA LEU A 148 -10.08 -4.59 -7.22
C LEU A 148 -9.16 -3.47 -7.71
N LEU A 149 -9.73 -2.31 -8.03
CA LEU A 149 -9.02 -1.25 -8.77
C LEU A 149 -8.53 -0.09 -7.92
N TYR A 150 -8.95 0.01 -6.65
CA TYR A 150 -8.45 1.04 -5.77
C TYR A 150 -6.92 0.98 -5.71
N VAL A 151 -6.21 2.09 -5.98
CA VAL A 151 -4.74 2.15 -5.90
C VAL A 151 -4.01 1.28 -6.96
N VAL A 152 -4.70 0.77 -7.99
CA VAL A 152 -4.06 0.04 -9.11
C VAL A 152 -3.03 0.87 -9.86
N GLU A 153 -3.20 2.20 -9.85
CA GLU A 153 -2.31 3.16 -10.52
C GLU A 153 -0.91 3.22 -9.90
N THR A 154 -0.75 2.80 -8.63
CA THR A 154 0.55 2.79 -7.94
C THR A 154 1.24 1.43 -8.01
N TRP A 155 0.63 0.42 -8.65
CA TRP A 155 1.20 -0.91 -8.74
C TRP A 155 2.43 -0.96 -9.63
N ARG A 156 3.53 -1.48 -9.08
CA ARG A 156 4.74 -1.80 -9.85
C ARG A 156 4.53 -3.08 -10.65
N ILE A 157 4.08 -2.96 -11.89
CA ILE A 157 3.90 -4.10 -12.80
C ILE A 157 5.27 -4.65 -13.24
N ARG A 158 5.68 -5.80 -12.71
CA ARG A 158 6.84 -6.56 -13.24
C ARG A 158 6.43 -7.29 -14.54
N LYS A 159 7.34 -7.35 -15.53
CA LYS A 159 7.06 -7.97 -16.86
C LYS A 159 6.39 -9.37 -16.82
N PRO A 160 6.77 -10.30 -15.91
CA PRO A 160 6.12 -11.62 -15.82
C PRO A 160 4.64 -11.57 -15.43
N SER A 161 4.22 -10.56 -14.66
CA SER A 161 2.85 -10.45 -14.13
C SER A 161 1.92 -9.60 -15.01
N SER A 162 2.45 -8.90 -16.02
CA SER A 162 1.67 -8.18 -17.04
C SER A 162 0.63 -9.05 -17.77
N ARG A 163 0.88 -10.35 -17.98
CA ARG A 163 -0.10 -11.26 -18.61
C ARG A 163 -1.28 -11.59 -17.69
N ARG A 164 -1.08 -11.62 -16.38
CA ARG A 164 -2.15 -11.88 -15.40
C ARG A 164 -3.04 -10.67 -15.18
N TYR A 165 -2.47 -9.46 -15.22
CA TYR A 165 -3.19 -8.21 -15.03
C TYR A 165 -3.97 -7.73 -16.26
N LYS A 166 -3.67 -8.25 -17.46
CA LYS A 166 -4.44 -7.96 -18.69
C LYS A 166 -5.88 -8.46 -18.68
N CYS A 167 -6.24 -9.38 -17.79
CA CYS A 167 -7.57 -9.96 -17.68
C CYS A 167 -8.40 -9.42 -16.50
N LEU A 168 -7.87 -8.46 -15.74
CA LEU A 168 -8.62 -7.70 -14.73
C LEU A 168 -9.18 -6.41 -15.34
#